data_AF-A0A257ZN55-F1
#
_entry.id   AF-A0A257ZN55-F1
#
_cell.length_a   1.000
_cell.length_b   1.000
_cell.length_c   1.000
_cell.angle_alpha   90.00
_cell.angle_beta   90.00
_cell.angle_gamma   90.00
#
_symmetry.space_group_name_H-M   'P 1'
#
loop_
_entity.id
_entity.type
_entity.pdbx_description
1 polymer ?
#
loop_
_entity_poly.entity_id
_entity_poly.type
_entity_poly.pdbx_seq_one_letter_code
_entity_poly.pdbx_strand_id
1 'polypeptide(L)'
;MTLFEMMQQAQNGQAMQNIARQYGLSPQQTQAAIDALLPAFSMGLQRQTQDPYAFGSLAQMMTASPFGHIFDANGDGIPDNARSAGTDVLSQLFGSKEVSNAVAAQAAATSGVGQAVLKQMLPVIAAMV
;
A
#
# COMPACT_ATOMS: atom_id res chain seq x y z
N MET A 1 17.88 -6.15 -6.21
CA MET A 1 16.94 -5.19 -6.82
C MET A 1 15.53 -5.73 -6.71
N THR A 2 14.93 -5.56 -5.54
CA THR A 2 13.52 -5.83 -5.29
C THR A 2 12.67 -4.61 -5.69
N LEU A 3 11.37 -4.79 -5.89
CA LEU A 3 10.41 -3.69 -6.08
C LEU A 3 10.50 -2.64 -4.97
N PHE A 4 10.85 -3.07 -3.75
CA PHE A 4 11.11 -2.22 -2.59
C PHE A 4 12.33 -1.30 -2.77
N GLU A 5 13.40 -1.78 -3.40
CA GLU A 5 14.58 -0.95 -3.72
C GLU A 5 14.27 0.05 -4.84
N MET A 6 13.50 -0.35 -5.86
CA MET A 6 13.04 0.57 -6.90
C MET A 6 12.07 1.64 -6.37
N MET A 7 11.16 1.31 -5.46
CA MET A 7 10.31 2.31 -4.80
C MET A 7 11.10 3.25 -3.90
N GLN A 8 12.10 2.76 -3.17
CA GLN A 8 13.01 3.60 -2.39
C GLN A 8 13.81 4.57 -3.27
N GLN A 9 14.28 4.13 -4.44
CA GLN A 9 15.04 4.96 -5.37
C GLN A 9 14.17 5.91 -6.20
N ALA A 10 12.92 5.54 -6.54
CA ALA A 10 12.03 6.35 -7.37
C ALA A 10 11.33 7.49 -6.60
N GLN A 11 11.03 7.31 -5.30
CA GLN A 11 10.32 8.30 -4.47
C GLN A 11 11.17 8.82 -3.28
N ASN A 12 12.49 8.56 -3.31
CA ASN A 12 13.51 9.20 -2.47
C ASN A 12 13.19 9.20 -0.95
N GLY A 13 12.58 8.12 -0.45
CA GLY A 13 12.18 8.01 0.96
C GLY A 13 11.13 9.03 1.45
N GLN A 14 10.63 9.91 0.57
CA GLN A 14 9.67 10.96 0.94
C GLN A 14 8.29 10.38 1.24
N ALA A 15 7.85 9.37 0.50
CA ALA A 15 6.59 8.67 0.77
C ALA A 15 6.56 8.08 2.20
N MET A 16 7.65 7.45 2.63
CA MET A 16 7.77 6.92 4.00
C MET A 16 7.77 8.03 5.05
N GLN A 17 8.47 9.14 4.80
CA GLN A 17 8.46 10.29 5.70
C GLN A 17 7.08 10.96 5.77
N ASN A 18 6.35 11.04 4.67
CA ASN A 18 5.02 11.62 4.60
C ASN A 18 4.01 10.74 5.37
N ILE A 19 4.09 9.42 5.20
CA ILE A 19 3.32 8.45 6.02
C ILE A 19 3.67 8.63 7.50
N ALA A 20 4.97 8.64 7.85
CA ALA A 20 5.41 8.76 9.23
C ALA A 20 4.84 10.03 9.91
N ARG A 21 4.92 11.18 9.23
CA ARG A 21 4.36 12.45 9.73
C ARG A 21 2.83 12.44 9.79
N GLN A 22 2.15 11.90 8.78
CA GLN A 22 0.69 11.88 8.71
C GLN A 22 0.07 11.00 9.81
N TYR A 23 0.74 9.91 10.19
CA TYR A 23 0.25 8.96 11.20
C TYR A 23 0.95 9.07 12.55
N GLY A 24 1.87 10.03 12.73
CA GLY A 24 2.62 10.23 13.97
C GLY A 24 3.54 9.05 14.33
N LEU A 25 4.05 8.33 13.32
CA LEU A 25 4.92 7.17 13.51
C LEU A 25 6.40 7.56 13.45
N SER A 26 7.22 6.82 14.19
CA SER A 26 8.68 6.91 14.00
C SER A 26 9.11 6.26 12.68
N PRO A 27 10.24 6.68 12.07
CA PRO A 27 10.76 6.05 10.85
C PRO A 27 10.93 4.53 10.98
N GLN A 28 11.34 4.07 12.16
CA GLN A 28 11.49 2.64 12.49
C GLN A 28 10.15 1.91 12.50
N GLN A 29 9.12 2.50 13.11
CA GLN A 29 7.75 1.94 13.10
C GLN A 29 7.16 1.92 11.69
N THR A 30 7.34 2.99 10.91
CA THR A 30 6.88 3.03 9.51
C THR A 30 7.55 1.95 8.68
N GLN A 31 8.86 1.76 8.85
CA GLN A 31 9.58 0.71 8.16
C GLN A 31 9.10 -0.69 8.57
N ALA A 32 8.96 -0.94 9.87
CA ALA A 32 8.46 -2.21 10.39
C ALA A 32 7.02 -2.51 9.94
N ALA A 33 6.17 -1.47 9.87
CA ALA A 33 4.81 -1.58 9.35
C ALA A 33 4.80 -2.01 7.88
N ILE A 34 5.60 -1.36 7.04
CA ILE A 34 5.71 -1.70 5.62
C ILE A 34 6.24 -3.13 5.46
N ASP A 35 7.31 -3.48 6.19
CA ASP A 35 7.92 -4.82 6.16
C ASP A 35 6.91 -5.91 6.54
N ALA A 36 6.11 -5.65 7.57
CA ALA A 36 5.07 -6.58 8.01
C ALA A 36 3.89 -6.71 7.03
N LEU A 37 3.64 -5.69 6.21
CA LEU A 37 2.58 -5.69 5.20
C LEU A 37 3.04 -6.30 3.86
N LEU A 38 4.34 -6.23 3.54
CA LEU A 38 4.92 -6.71 2.27
C LEU A 38 4.54 -8.16 1.89
N PRO A 39 4.59 -9.15 2.80
CA PRO A 39 4.23 -10.53 2.46
C PRO A 39 2.77 -10.65 2.02
N ALA A 40 1.86 -9.92 2.68
CA ALA A 40 0.45 -9.93 2.35
C ALA A 40 0.19 -9.32 0.97
N PHE A 41 0.78 -8.15 0.68
CA PHE A 41 0.70 -7.53 -0.64
C PHE A 41 1.25 -8.44 -1.73
N SER A 42 2.40 -9.06 -1.49
CA SER A 42 3.02 -10.00 -2.43
C SER A 42 2.12 -11.19 -2.73
N MET A 43 1.50 -11.78 -1.70
CA MET A 43 0.53 -12.86 -1.88
C MET A 43 -0.74 -12.41 -2.61
N GLY A 44 -1.26 -11.22 -2.31
CA GLY A 44 -2.42 -10.65 -3.00
C GLY A 44 -2.15 -10.42 -4.48
N LEU A 45 -1.00 -9.83 -4.81
CA LEU A 45 -0.58 -9.63 -6.20
C LEU A 45 -0.37 -10.95 -6.93
N GLN A 46 0.29 -11.92 -6.28
CA GLN A 46 0.51 -13.25 -6.85
C GLN A 46 -0.83 -13.95 -7.14
N ARG A 47 -1.83 -13.81 -6.26
CA ARG A 47 -3.19 -14.34 -6.50
C ARG A 47 -3.84 -13.64 -7.69
N GLN A 48 -3.67 -12.34 -7.82
CA GLN A 48 -4.21 -11.57 -8.94
C GLN A 48 -3.59 -11.95 -10.28
N THR A 49 -2.28 -12.25 -10.31
CA THR A 49 -1.61 -12.73 -11.52
C THR A 49 -1.97 -14.16 -11.90
N GLN A 50 -2.45 -14.96 -10.94
CA GLN A 50 -2.96 -16.32 -11.19
C GLN A 50 -4.38 -16.32 -11.76
N ASP A 51 -5.14 -15.24 -11.53
CA ASP A 51 -6.49 -15.06 -12.06
C ASP A 51 -6.44 -14.14 -13.30
N PRO A 52 -6.60 -14.67 -14.53
CA PRO A 52 -6.51 -13.87 -15.75
C PRO A 52 -7.56 -12.76 -15.84
N TYR A 53 -8.72 -12.91 -15.19
CA TYR A 53 -9.77 -11.88 -15.16
C TYR A 53 -9.39 -10.75 -14.19
N ALA A 54 -8.88 -11.12 -13.02
CA ALA A 54 -8.45 -10.18 -12.00
C ALA A 54 -7.20 -9.40 -12.45
N PHE A 55 -6.26 -10.06 -13.13
CA PHE A 55 -5.11 -9.43 -13.76
C PHE A 55 -5.52 -8.40 -14.83
N GLY A 56 -6.47 -8.76 -15.70
CA GLY A 56 -6.99 -7.85 -16.72
C GLY A 56 -7.65 -6.61 -16.11
N SER A 57 -8.42 -6.79 -15.04
CA SER A 57 -9.05 -5.69 -14.30
C SER A 57 -8.03 -4.74 -13.67
N LEU A 58 -6.98 -5.30 -13.04
CA LEU A 58 -5.89 -4.53 -12.44
C LEU A 58 -5.12 -3.75 -13.53
N ALA A 59 -4.74 -4.40 -14.62
CA ALA A 59 -4.05 -3.78 -15.75
C ALA A 59 -4.86 -2.62 -16.36
N GLN A 60 -6.17 -2.82 -16.53
CA GLN A 60 -7.07 -1.80 -17.05
C GLN A 60 -7.19 -0.61 -16.09
N MET A 61 -7.24 -0.87 -14.78
CA MET A 61 -7.24 0.18 -13.77
C MET A 61 -5.93 0.98 -13.75
N MET A 62 -4.78 0.31 -13.90
CA MET A 62 -3.47 0.97 -14.03
C MET A 62 -3.36 1.85 -15.28
N THR A 63 -4.01 1.45 -16.39
CA THR A 63 -4.08 2.28 -17.60
C THR A 63 -5.06 3.44 -17.49
N ALA A 64 -6.15 3.27 -16.72
CA ALA A 64 -7.21 4.27 -16.57
C ALA A 64 -6.86 5.35 -15.54
N SER A 65 -6.03 5.03 -14.55
CA SER A 65 -5.51 5.95 -13.56
C SER A 65 -4.06 5.58 -13.32
N PRO A 66 -3.09 6.32 -13.89
CA PRO A 66 -1.70 6.01 -13.63
C PRO A 66 -1.46 6.28 -12.14
N PHE A 67 -1.42 5.23 -11.33
CA PHE A 67 -1.28 5.32 -9.87
C PHE A 67 0.04 6.00 -9.47
N GLY A 68 1.04 5.97 -10.36
CA GLY A 68 2.23 6.80 -10.26
C GLY A 68 1.93 8.30 -10.18
N HIS A 69 0.92 8.81 -10.91
CA HIS A 69 0.54 10.23 -10.90
C HIS A 69 -0.25 10.68 -9.68
N ILE A 70 -0.74 9.76 -8.84
CA ILE A 70 -1.41 10.12 -7.57
C ILE A 70 -0.40 10.83 -6.66
N PHE A 71 0.86 10.42 -6.69
CA PHE A 71 1.94 11.03 -5.89
C PHE A 71 2.83 11.99 -6.69
N ASP A 72 2.80 11.93 -8.02
CA ASP A 72 3.63 12.74 -8.93
C ASP A 72 3.17 14.21 -9.05
N ALA A 73 1.91 14.52 -8.71
CA ALA A 73 1.33 15.78 -9.14
C ALA A 73 1.99 17.04 -8.53
N ASN A 74 2.48 17.04 -7.28
CA ASN A 74 3.08 18.25 -6.68
C ASN A 74 4.04 18.01 -5.50
N GLY A 75 4.36 16.76 -5.11
CA GLY A 75 5.20 16.52 -3.92
C GLY A 75 4.57 16.94 -2.58
N ASP A 76 3.26 17.26 -2.56
CA ASP A 76 2.58 17.93 -1.44
C ASP A 76 1.95 16.96 -0.41
N GLY A 77 2.11 15.64 -0.59
CA GLY A 77 1.65 14.65 0.38
C GLY A 77 0.77 13.55 -0.21
N ILE A 78 0.08 12.81 0.67
CA ILE A 78 -0.86 11.75 0.30
C ILE A 78 -2.20 12.41 -0.07
N PRO A 79 -2.66 12.34 -1.33
CA PRO A 79 -3.90 12.99 -1.72
C PRO A 79 -5.12 12.27 -1.15
N ASP A 80 -6.21 13.00 -0.92
CA ASP A 80 -7.44 12.47 -0.30
C ASP A 80 -8.04 11.28 -1.06
N ASN A 81 -7.88 11.25 -2.39
CA ASN A 81 -8.36 10.17 -3.23
C ASN A 81 -7.49 8.90 -3.15
N ALA A 82 -6.25 8.97 -2.65
CA ALA A 82 -5.37 7.80 -2.52
C ALA A 82 -5.98 6.73 -1.61
N ARG A 83 -6.67 7.16 -0.54
CA ARG A 83 -7.33 6.22 0.37
C ARG A 83 -8.45 5.44 -0.31
N SER A 84 -9.28 6.12 -1.09
CA SER A 84 -10.40 5.50 -1.81
C SER A 84 -9.88 4.58 -2.90
N ALA A 85 -9.00 5.07 -3.77
CA ALA A 85 -8.39 4.30 -4.84
C ALA A 85 -7.65 3.06 -4.30
N GLY A 86 -6.90 3.21 -3.21
CA GLY A 86 -6.22 2.11 -2.56
C GLY A 86 -7.17 1.09 -1.92
N THR A 87 -8.36 1.51 -1.48
CA THR A 87 -9.37 0.57 -0.95
C THR A 87 -9.94 -0.31 -2.06
N ASP A 88 -10.12 0.21 -3.26
CA ASP A 88 -10.50 -0.57 -4.44
C ASP A 88 -9.41 -1.58 -4.82
N VAL A 89 -8.15 -1.13 -4.84
CA VAL A 89 -6.99 -2.01 -5.09
C VAL A 89 -6.90 -3.12 -4.04
N LEU A 90 -7.03 -2.79 -2.75
CA LEU A 90 -7.03 -3.80 -1.68
C LEU A 90 -8.16 -4.81 -1.83
N SER A 91 -9.34 -4.36 -2.24
CA SER A 91 -10.49 -5.24 -2.46
C SER A 91 -10.23 -6.19 -3.62
N GLN A 92 -9.55 -5.73 -4.68
CA GLN A 92 -9.11 -6.59 -5.77
C GLN A 92 -8.00 -7.55 -5.31
N LEU A 93 -6.93 -7.06 -4.69
CA LEU A 93 -5.75 -7.86 -4.30
C LEU A 93 -6.08 -8.92 -3.25
N PHE A 94 -6.85 -8.57 -2.23
CA PHE A 94 -7.15 -9.44 -1.09
C PHE A 94 -8.51 -10.10 -1.21
N GLY A 95 -9.35 -9.68 -2.15
CA GLY A 95 -10.69 -10.20 -2.41
C GLY A 95 -11.74 -9.77 -1.38
N SER A 96 -11.37 -9.59 -0.11
CA SER A 96 -12.30 -9.14 0.93
C SER A 96 -11.66 -8.22 1.96
N LYS A 97 -12.51 -7.34 2.51
CA LYS A 97 -12.13 -6.43 3.60
C LYS A 97 -11.72 -7.18 4.87
N GLU A 98 -12.19 -8.41 5.05
CA GLU A 98 -11.80 -9.29 6.16
C GLU A 98 -10.34 -9.69 6.05
N VAL A 99 -9.87 -10.05 4.85
CA VAL A 99 -8.45 -10.34 4.62
C VAL A 99 -7.61 -9.09 4.86
N SER A 100 -8.03 -7.92 4.36
CA SER A 100 -7.33 -6.65 4.64
C SER A 100 -7.25 -6.35 6.15
N ASN A 101 -8.31 -6.64 6.90
CA ASN A 101 -8.33 -6.47 8.36
C ASN A 101 -7.39 -7.46 9.07
N ALA A 102 -7.34 -8.71 8.62
CA ALA A 102 -6.46 -9.73 9.16
C ALA A 102 -4.98 -9.38 8.90
N VAL A 103 -4.67 -8.90 7.70
CA VAL A 103 -3.33 -8.40 7.33
C VAL A 103 -2.92 -7.24 8.24
N ALA A 104 -3.82 -6.28 8.49
CA ALA A 104 -3.56 -5.18 9.42
C ALA A 104 -3.31 -5.66 10.86
N ALA A 105 -4.07 -6.67 11.32
CA ALA A 105 -3.92 -7.25 12.64
C ALA A 105 -2.56 -7.95 12.80
N GLN A 106 -2.19 -8.73 11.79
CA GLN A 106 -0.92 -9.43 11.75
C GLN A 106 0.26 -8.46 11.74
N ALA A 107 0.17 -7.42 10.91
CA ALA A 107 1.20 -6.39 10.85
C ALA A 107 1.29 -5.60 12.17
N ALA A 108 0.19 -5.41 12.89
CA ALA A 108 0.21 -4.74 14.19
C ALA A 108 1.01 -5.53 15.22
N ALA A 109 0.85 -6.85 15.22
CA ALA A 109 1.52 -7.75 16.15
C ALA A 109 3.04 -7.77 15.96
N THR A 110 3.54 -7.58 14.73
CA THR A 110 4.97 -7.65 14.41
C THR A 110 5.65 -6.29 14.34
N SER A 111 4.96 -5.24 13.87
CA SER A 111 5.55 -3.91 13.69
C SER A 111 5.53 -3.03 14.94
N GLY A 112 4.74 -3.40 15.96
CA GLY A 112 4.50 -2.54 17.13
C GLY A 112 3.68 -1.28 16.82
N VAL A 113 3.08 -1.19 15.63
CA VAL A 113 2.15 -0.12 15.25
C VAL A 113 0.72 -0.54 15.55
N GLY A 114 -0.09 0.39 16.07
CA GLY A 114 -1.49 0.12 16.37
C GLY A 114 -2.28 -0.32 15.14
N GLN A 115 -3.12 -1.35 15.28
CA GLN A 115 -3.94 -1.89 14.19
C GLN A 115 -4.80 -0.82 13.50
N ALA A 116 -5.33 0.14 14.27
CA ALA A 116 -6.11 1.25 13.72
C ALA A 116 -5.30 2.10 12.73
N VAL A 117 -4.04 2.37 13.05
CA VAL A 117 -3.12 3.13 12.19
C VAL A 117 -2.79 2.31 10.94
N LEU A 118 -2.46 1.03 11.10
CA LEU A 118 -2.18 0.14 9.96
C LEU A 118 -3.37 -0.01 9.01
N LYS A 119 -4.60 -0.06 9.53
CA LYS A 119 -5.82 -0.07 8.70
C LYS A 119 -6.01 1.21 7.91
N GLN A 120 -5.51 2.34 8.41
CA GLN A 120 -5.53 3.61 7.68
C GLN A 120 -4.37 3.71 6.68
N MET A 121 -3.22 3.11 6.98
CA MET A 121 -2.06 3.07 6.09
C MET A 121 -2.23 2.09 4.93
N LEU A 122 -2.88 0.95 5.15
CA LEU A 122 -3.06 -0.12 4.18
C LEU A 122 -3.54 0.37 2.80
N PRO A 123 -4.64 1.16 2.70
CA PRO A 123 -5.11 1.68 1.42
C PRO A 123 -4.10 2.65 0.80
N VAL A 124 -3.47 3.50 1.60
CA VAL A 124 -2.48 4.46 1.11
C VAL A 124 -1.27 3.75 0.51
N ILE A 125 -0.77 2.70 1.18
CA ILE A 125 0.32 1.87 0.68
C ILE A 125 -0.12 1.17 -0.61
N ALA A 126 -1.32 0.59 -0.64
CA ALA A 126 -1.85 -0.07 -1.84
C ALA A 126 -1.95 0.87 -3.05
N ALA A 127 -2.31 2.13 -2.84
CA ALA A 127 -2.37 3.14 -3.89
C ALA A 127 -0.98 3.56 -4.42
N MET A 128 0.11 3.23 -3.70
CA MET A 128 1.48 3.50 -4.12
C MET A 128 2.09 2.39 -4.99
N VAL A 129 1.49 1.19 -5.01
CA VAL A 129 2.01 0.01 -5.71
C VAL A 129 1.33 -0.16 -7.07
#